data_AF-A0A061ITK7-F1
#
_entry.id   AF-A0A061ITK7-F1
#
_cell.length_a   1.000
_cell.length_b   1.000
_cell.length_c   1.000
_cell.angle_alpha   90.00
_cell.angle_beta   90.00
_cell.angle_gamma   90.00
#
_symmetry.space_group_name_H-M   'P 1'
#
loop_
_entity.id
_entity.type
_entity.pdbx_description
1 polymer ?
#
loop_
_entity_poly.entity_id
_entity_poly.type
_entity_poly.pdbx_seq_one_letter_code
_entity_poly.pdbx_strand_id
1 'polypeptide(L)'
;MACPRVQYRRRMHYATRGNRMKLVRTPGNRLVMQKRAKRSQGPHTPWVLGHKRLAGTKALRHTEARLASRHQKSTSRPYGGVLSHEQVRDRIVRAFLIEEQRIVKRALKAHAKSHKQKKRRDAKKKRKEEKKAAISKKIAKKLGVKSTVAKKTVAKKKITAKAPFCDLKKK
;
A
#
# COMPACT_ATOMS: atom_id res chain seq x y z
N MET A 1 -6.88 59.30 -44.20
CA MET A 1 -7.39 57.94 -43.88
C MET A 1 -8.80 58.06 -43.31
N ALA A 2 -9.84 57.78 -44.09
CA ALA A 2 -11.21 57.81 -43.57
C ALA A 2 -11.44 56.59 -42.66
N CYS A 3 -11.72 56.83 -41.38
CA CYS A 3 -12.08 55.78 -40.42
C CYS A 3 -13.60 55.53 -40.49
N PRO A 4 -14.08 54.41 -41.05
CA PRO A 4 -15.50 54.14 -41.14
C PRO A 4 -16.10 53.86 -39.75
N ARG A 5 -17.16 54.61 -39.39
CA ARG A 5 -17.93 54.37 -38.17
C ARG A 5 -18.71 53.05 -38.27
N VAL A 6 -18.80 52.33 -37.16
CA VAL A 6 -19.53 51.07 -37.06
C VAL A 6 -20.54 51.13 -35.92
N GLN A 7 -21.61 50.34 -36.04
CA GLN A 7 -22.68 50.26 -35.05
C GLN A 7 -22.83 48.82 -34.54
N TYR A 8 -23.26 48.70 -33.28
CA TYR A 8 -23.69 47.42 -32.72
C TYR A 8 -24.97 46.96 -33.42
N ARG A 9 -25.03 45.68 -33.80
CA ARG A 9 -26.18 45.10 -34.51
C ARG A 9 -27.24 44.46 -33.59
N ARG A 10 -26.93 44.30 -32.30
CA ARG A 10 -27.84 43.74 -31.30
C ARG A 10 -28.23 44.83 -30.32
N ARG A 11 -29.40 44.68 -29.69
CA ARG A 11 -29.95 45.63 -28.69
C ARG A 11 -29.05 45.88 -27.47
N MET A 12 -28.06 45.00 -27.21
CA MET A 12 -27.06 45.21 -26.15
C MET A 12 -25.86 45.98 -26.73
N HIS A 13 -25.76 47.26 -26.39
CA HIS A 13 -24.75 48.19 -26.92
C HIS A 13 -23.48 48.31 -26.05
N TYR A 14 -23.42 47.62 -24.91
CA TYR A 14 -22.29 47.69 -23.98
C TYR A 14 -21.16 46.69 -24.29
N ALA A 15 -19.92 47.11 -24.06
CA ALA A 15 -18.70 46.31 -24.23
C ALA A 15 -18.46 45.40 -23.03
N THR A 16 -19.15 44.26 -22.97
CA THR A 16 -19.00 43.27 -21.89
C THR A 16 -18.21 42.02 -22.32
N ARG A 17 -17.77 41.21 -21.35
CA ARG A 17 -17.07 39.92 -21.60
C ARG A 17 -17.84 38.97 -22.53
N GLY A 18 -19.18 39.05 -22.55
CA GLY A 18 -20.06 38.23 -23.39
C GLY A 18 -20.48 38.87 -24.71
N ASN A 19 -20.21 40.17 -24.89
CA ASN A 19 -20.59 40.95 -26.05
C ASN A 19 -19.36 41.50 -26.81
N ARG A 20 -18.25 40.73 -26.79
CA ARG A 20 -17.06 41.06 -27.57
C ARG A 20 -17.38 40.94 -29.07
N MET A 21 -16.84 41.87 -29.85
CA MET A 21 -17.13 41.97 -31.27
C MET A 21 -15.86 41.82 -32.12
N LYS A 22 -16.04 41.44 -33.38
CA LYS A 22 -15.00 41.39 -34.42
C LYS A 22 -15.44 42.31 -35.55
N LEU A 23 -14.55 43.18 -35.99
CA LEU A 23 -14.73 43.91 -37.24
C LEU A 23 -14.43 42.96 -38.41
N VAL A 24 -15.36 42.87 -39.33
CA VAL A 24 -15.24 42.05 -40.54
C VAL A 24 -15.51 42.95 -41.74
N ARG A 25 -14.60 42.93 -42.71
CA ARG A 25 -14.84 43.54 -44.02
C ARG A 25 -15.75 42.60 -44.81
N THR A 26 -16.92 43.12 -45.18
CA THR A 26 -17.91 42.37 -45.96
C THR A 26 -17.54 42.34 -47.44
N PRO A 27 -18.09 41.40 -48.24
CA PRO A 27 -17.89 41.38 -49.69
C PRO A 27 -18.27 42.68 -50.39
N GLY A 28 -19.31 43.38 -49.91
CA GLY A 28 -19.69 44.72 -50.37
C GLY A 28 -18.76 45.85 -49.88
N ASN A 29 -17.54 45.52 -49.46
CA ASN A 29 -16.50 46.43 -49.00
C ASN A 29 -16.89 47.36 -47.82
N ARG A 30 -17.80 46.94 -46.93
CA ARG A 30 -18.16 47.71 -45.71
C ARG A 30 -17.65 47.03 -44.44
N LEU A 31 -17.21 47.81 -43.44
CA LEU A 31 -16.87 47.27 -42.12
C LEU A 31 -18.12 47.04 -41.29
N VAL A 32 -18.27 45.83 -40.77
CA VAL A 32 -19.42 45.43 -39.95
C VAL A 32 -18.96 44.75 -38.68
N MET A 33 -19.69 45.02 -37.58
CA MET A 33 -19.46 44.42 -36.28
C MET A 33 -20.18 43.06 -36.17
N GLN A 34 -19.43 41.98 -35.99
CA GLN A 34 -19.96 40.63 -35.74
C GLN A 34 -19.61 40.15 -34.33
N LYS A 35 -20.52 39.40 -33.69
CA LYS A 35 -20.33 38.92 -32.32
C LYS A 35 -19.32 37.78 -32.26
N ARG A 36 -18.34 37.86 -31.37
CA ARG A 36 -17.42 36.75 -31.04
C ARG A 36 -18.07 35.83 -30.02
N ALA A 37 -17.92 34.52 -30.21
CA ALA A 37 -18.28 33.54 -29.19
C ALA A 37 -17.32 33.64 -27.98
N LYS A 38 -17.83 33.32 -26.79
CA LYS A 38 -16.99 33.22 -25.59
C LYS A 38 -16.10 31.99 -25.70
N ARG A 39 -14.79 32.15 -25.48
CA ARG A 39 -13.85 31.02 -25.47
C ARG A 39 -13.90 30.30 -24.13
N SER A 40 -13.67 28.98 -24.17
CA SER A 40 -13.42 28.16 -22.99
C SER A 40 -11.92 28.00 -22.79
N GLN A 41 -11.46 27.89 -21.55
CA GLN A 41 -10.09 27.47 -21.27
C GLN A 41 -9.89 25.98 -21.61
N GLY A 42 -10.98 25.20 -21.62
CA GLY A 42 -10.98 23.77 -21.94
C GLY A 42 -10.80 22.86 -20.72
N PRO A 43 -10.67 21.54 -20.92
CA PRO A 43 -10.48 20.58 -19.84
C PRO A 43 -9.13 20.73 -19.13
N HIS A 44 -9.15 20.80 -17.80
CA HIS A 44 -7.98 20.89 -16.93
C HIS A 44 -7.95 19.71 -15.96
N THR A 45 -6.76 19.44 -15.41
CA THR A 45 -6.63 18.54 -14.27
C THR A 45 -7.34 19.09 -13.04
N PRO A 46 -7.63 18.25 -12.03
CA PRO A 46 -8.17 18.70 -10.76
C PRO A 46 -7.31 19.80 -10.13
N TRP A 47 -7.97 20.73 -9.42
CA TRP A 47 -7.30 21.88 -8.81
C TRP A 47 -6.20 21.48 -7.82
N VAL A 48 -6.47 20.47 -6.98
CA VAL A 48 -5.53 19.91 -5.99
C VAL A 48 -4.23 19.40 -6.61
N LEU A 49 -4.26 19.04 -7.90
CA LEU A 49 -3.11 18.52 -8.64
C LEU A 49 -2.48 19.56 -9.57
N GLY A 50 -2.79 20.86 -9.39
CA GLY A 50 -2.16 21.98 -10.08
C GLY A 50 -2.91 22.56 -11.28
N HIS A 51 -4.18 22.18 -11.48
CA HIS A 51 -5.09 22.77 -12.51
C HIS A 51 -4.44 23.02 -13.90
N LYS A 52 -3.65 22.06 -14.39
CA LYS A 52 -2.95 22.18 -15.68
C LYS A 52 -3.87 21.80 -16.83
N ARG A 53 -3.68 22.41 -17.99
CA ARG A 53 -4.46 22.11 -19.20
C ARG A 53 -4.12 20.70 -19.71
N LEU A 54 -5.13 19.89 -20.02
CA LEU A 54 -4.94 18.54 -20.52
C LEU A 54 -4.50 18.51 -21.99
N ALA A 55 -3.35 17.91 -22.26
CA ALA A 55 -2.87 17.67 -23.63
C ALA A 55 -3.81 16.74 -24.41
N GLY A 56 -3.92 16.94 -25.72
CA GLY A 56 -4.75 16.11 -26.62
C GLY A 56 -6.26 16.33 -26.49
N THR A 57 -6.73 17.29 -25.68
CA THR A 57 -8.16 17.60 -25.55
C THR A 57 -8.45 19.01 -26.07
N LYS A 58 -9.53 19.18 -26.85
CA LYS A 58 -9.89 20.49 -27.45
C LYS A 58 -10.51 21.43 -26.41
N ALA A 59 -10.25 22.74 -26.55
CA ALA A 59 -10.82 23.78 -25.69
C ALA A 59 -12.22 24.19 -26.15
N LEU A 60 -13.18 23.28 -26.01
CA LEU A 60 -14.56 23.49 -26.48
C LEU A 60 -15.41 24.19 -25.42
N ARG A 61 -16.38 25.00 -25.87
CA ARG A 61 -17.42 25.59 -25.00
C ARG A 61 -18.55 24.59 -24.75
N HIS A 62 -19.40 24.79 -23.74
CA HIS A 62 -20.50 23.86 -23.40
C HIS A 62 -21.39 23.46 -24.60
N THR A 63 -21.76 24.40 -25.47
CA THR A 63 -22.57 24.09 -26.67
C THR A 63 -21.82 23.24 -27.70
N GLU A 64 -20.54 23.55 -27.92
CA GLU A 64 -19.68 22.86 -28.88
C GLU A 64 -19.26 21.48 -28.34
N ALA A 65 -18.97 21.37 -27.04
CA ALA A 65 -18.59 20.15 -26.36
C ALA A 65 -19.74 19.12 -26.34
N ARG A 66 -20.99 19.59 -26.34
CA ARG A 66 -22.17 18.73 -26.49
C ARG A 66 -22.22 18.06 -27.86
N LEU A 67 -21.90 18.80 -28.92
CA LEU A 67 -21.95 18.33 -30.31
C LEU A 67 -20.68 17.55 -30.72
N ALA A 68 -19.55 17.82 -30.07
CA ALA A 68 -18.28 17.18 -30.42
C ALA A 68 -18.24 15.69 -30.04
N SER A 69 -17.59 14.89 -30.89
CA SER A 69 -17.27 13.49 -30.64
C SER A 69 -16.46 13.28 -29.34
N ARG A 70 -16.50 12.07 -28.78
CA ARG A 70 -15.77 11.72 -27.56
C ARG A 70 -14.25 11.89 -27.69
N HIS A 71 -13.66 11.47 -28.82
CA HIS A 71 -12.21 11.49 -29.04
C HIS A 71 -11.58 12.89 -29.01
N GLN A 72 -12.39 13.93 -29.25
CA GLN A 72 -11.91 15.32 -29.16
C GLN A 72 -11.87 15.84 -27.71
N LYS A 73 -12.56 15.15 -26.79
CA LYS A 73 -12.77 15.55 -25.39
C LYS A 73 -11.91 14.75 -24.42
N SER A 74 -11.54 13.51 -24.77
CA SER A 74 -10.77 12.61 -23.93
C SER A 74 -9.69 11.85 -24.69
N THR A 75 -8.75 11.26 -23.94
CA THR A 75 -7.73 10.34 -24.45
C THR A 75 -8.13 8.88 -24.16
N SER A 76 -7.54 7.91 -24.84
CA SER A 76 -7.85 6.47 -24.71
C SER A 76 -7.42 5.81 -23.38
N ARG A 77 -6.43 6.37 -22.69
CA ARG A 77 -5.91 5.82 -21.43
C ARG A 77 -6.91 5.94 -20.26
N PRO A 78 -6.74 5.16 -19.17
CA PRO A 78 -7.52 5.33 -17.94
C PRO A 78 -7.44 6.76 -17.41
N TYR A 79 -8.59 7.28 -16.93
CA TYR A 79 -8.74 8.67 -16.49
C TYR A 79 -8.39 9.73 -17.57
N GLY A 80 -8.43 9.35 -18.85
CA GLY A 80 -8.25 10.27 -19.97
C GLY A 80 -9.31 11.37 -19.98
N GLY A 81 -8.88 12.62 -20.13
CA GLY A 81 -9.78 13.79 -20.04
C GLY A 81 -9.98 14.32 -18.62
N VAL A 82 -9.38 13.69 -17.61
CA VAL A 82 -9.37 14.19 -16.21
C VAL A 82 -7.93 14.35 -15.70
N LEU A 83 -7.07 13.35 -15.92
CA LEU A 83 -5.70 13.34 -15.39
C LEU A 83 -4.64 13.42 -16.48
N SER A 84 -3.49 14.00 -16.13
CA SER A 84 -2.29 13.95 -16.97
C SER A 84 -1.68 12.54 -16.96
N HIS A 85 -0.77 12.27 -17.91
CA HIS A 85 -0.11 10.97 -17.99
C HIS A 85 0.80 10.71 -16.77
N GLU A 86 1.49 11.74 -16.27
CA GLU A 86 2.30 11.68 -15.04
C GLU A 86 1.44 11.29 -13.83
N GLN A 87 0.30 11.94 -13.64
CA GLN A 87 -0.62 11.67 -12.53
C GLN A 87 -1.19 10.25 -12.58
N VAL A 88 -1.47 9.72 -13.78
CA VAL A 88 -1.94 8.34 -13.96
C VAL A 88 -0.82 7.35 -13.63
N ARG A 89 0.41 7.60 -14.10
CA ARG A 89 1.59 6.78 -13.77
C ARG A 89 1.83 6.73 -12.27
N ASP A 90 1.83 7.87 -11.60
CA ASP A 90 2.05 7.96 -10.15
C ASP A 90 1.00 7.18 -9.36
N ARG A 91 -0.27 7.23 -9.79
CA ARG A 91 -1.35 6.45 -9.18
C ARG A 91 -1.13 4.95 -9.32
N ILE A 92 -0.75 4.49 -10.50
CA ILE A 92 -0.51 3.07 -10.78
C ILE A 92 0.68 2.58 -9.94
N VAL A 93 1.81 3.30 -10.00
CA VAL A 93 3.03 2.93 -9.26
C VAL A 93 2.78 2.95 -7.75
N ARG A 94 2.12 3.99 -7.24
CA ARG A 94 1.80 4.10 -5.81
C ARG A 94 0.87 2.98 -5.35
N ALA A 95 -0.16 2.66 -6.13
CA ALA A 95 -1.09 1.57 -5.79
C ALA A 95 -0.33 0.24 -5.67
N PHE A 96 0.49 -0.08 -6.68
CA PHE A 96 1.30 -1.29 -6.70
C PHE A 96 2.25 -1.37 -5.50
N LEU A 97 3.08 -0.35 -5.27
CA LEU A 97 4.07 -0.38 -4.19
C LEU A 97 3.43 -0.45 -2.79
N ILE A 98 2.32 0.26 -2.57
CA ILE A 98 1.62 0.21 -1.28
C ILE A 98 1.00 -1.17 -1.07
N GLU A 99 0.50 -1.81 -2.12
CA GLU A 99 -0.06 -3.15 -2.05
C GLU A 99 1.01 -4.18 -1.73
N GLU A 100 2.16 -4.14 -2.40
CA GLU A 100 3.33 -4.99 -2.11
C GLU A 100 3.79 -4.83 -0.65
N GLN A 101 3.93 -3.58 -0.19
CA GLN A 101 4.29 -3.32 1.22
C GLN A 101 3.25 -3.86 2.20
N ARG A 102 1.95 -3.78 1.87
CA ARG A 102 0.87 -4.34 2.70
C ARG A 102 0.95 -5.86 2.77
N ILE A 103 1.24 -6.53 1.65
CA ILE A 103 1.41 -7.98 1.58
C ILE A 103 2.61 -8.41 2.42
N VAL A 104 3.77 -7.79 2.23
CA VAL A 104 5.00 -8.06 2.99
C VAL A 104 4.76 -7.86 4.49
N LYS A 105 4.11 -6.76 4.89
CA LYS A 105 3.77 -6.49 6.29
C LYS A 105 2.84 -7.56 6.89
N ARG A 106 1.90 -8.11 6.11
CA ARG A 106 1.03 -9.21 6.54
C ARG A 106 1.81 -10.51 6.67
N ALA A 107 2.68 -10.83 5.71
CA ALA A 107 3.50 -12.03 5.70
C ALA A 107 4.46 -12.08 6.90
N LEU A 108 5.17 -10.98 7.17
CA LEU A 108 6.07 -10.89 8.34
C LEU A 108 5.32 -11.07 9.66
N LYS A 109 4.13 -10.46 9.79
CA LYS A 109 3.27 -10.64 10.97
C LYS A 109 2.80 -12.10 11.12
N ALA A 110 2.41 -12.76 10.03
CA ALA A 110 2.00 -14.16 10.04
C ALA A 110 3.16 -15.09 10.41
N HIS A 111 4.35 -14.84 9.85
CA HIS A 111 5.57 -15.60 10.15
C HIS A 111 5.96 -15.47 11.62
N ALA A 112 5.96 -14.26 12.18
CA ALA A 112 6.24 -14.02 13.60
C ALA A 112 5.23 -14.74 14.51
N LYS A 113 3.94 -14.75 14.14
CA LYS A 113 2.89 -15.46 14.88
C LYS A 113 3.11 -16.98 14.86
N SER A 114 3.42 -17.54 13.69
CA SER A 114 3.73 -18.96 13.51
C SER A 114 4.98 -19.38 14.31
N HIS A 115 6.07 -18.62 14.24
CA HIS A 115 7.29 -18.87 15.01
C HIS A 115 7.06 -18.84 16.52
N LYS A 116 6.31 -17.85 17.01
CA LYS A 116 5.94 -17.78 18.44
C LYS A 116 5.12 -18.99 18.87
N GLN A 117 4.19 -19.45 18.05
CA GLN A 117 3.40 -20.66 18.33
C GLN A 117 4.26 -21.93 18.34
N LYS A 118 5.15 -22.12 17.34
CA LYS A 118 6.12 -23.23 17.31
C LYS A 118 6.98 -23.25 18.57
N LYS A 119 7.63 -22.13 18.91
CA LYS A 119 8.45 -21.99 20.13
C LYS A 119 7.67 -22.33 21.41
N ARG A 120 6.40 -21.91 21.52
CA ARG A 120 5.53 -22.28 22.67
C ARG A 120 5.21 -23.79 22.70
N ARG A 121 4.96 -24.42 21.55
CA ARG A 121 4.70 -25.87 21.45
C ARG A 121 5.96 -26.66 21.82
N ASP A 122 7.11 -26.28 21.29
CA ASP A 122 8.39 -26.94 21.53
C ASP A 122 8.80 -26.82 23.01
N ALA A 123 8.65 -25.62 23.60
CA ALA A 123 8.88 -25.42 25.03
C ALA A 123 7.94 -26.28 25.90
N LYS A 124 6.67 -26.45 25.52
CA LYS A 124 5.71 -27.29 26.24
C LYS A 124 6.06 -28.78 26.13
N LYS A 125 6.51 -29.25 24.96
CA LYS A 125 7.00 -30.63 24.76
C LYS A 125 8.22 -30.90 25.61
N LYS A 126 9.25 -30.03 25.52
CA LYS A 126 10.49 -30.13 26.31
C LYS A 126 10.19 -30.20 27.81
N ARG A 127 9.34 -29.29 28.33
CA ARG A 127 8.93 -29.30 29.75
C ARG A 127 8.18 -30.59 30.14
N LYS A 128 7.43 -31.22 29.24
CA LYS A 128 6.71 -32.47 29.51
C LYS A 128 7.67 -33.67 29.56
N GLU A 129 8.64 -33.73 28.65
CA GLU A 129 9.70 -34.75 28.64
C GLU A 129 10.60 -34.64 29.87
N GLU A 130 11.07 -33.43 30.20
CA GLU A 130 11.87 -33.17 31.41
C GLU A 130 11.11 -33.58 32.69
N LYS A 131 9.82 -33.23 32.81
CA LYS A 131 8.99 -33.66 33.94
C LYS A 131 8.81 -35.17 34.00
N LYS A 132 8.56 -35.84 32.86
CA LYS A 132 8.42 -37.30 32.81
C LYS A 132 9.72 -37.99 33.24
N ALA A 133 10.87 -37.54 32.74
CA ALA A 133 12.18 -38.07 33.11
C ALA A 133 12.51 -37.81 34.60
N ALA A 134 12.15 -36.64 35.14
CA ALA A 134 12.32 -36.34 36.56
C ALA A 134 11.42 -37.21 37.46
N ILE A 135 10.17 -37.44 37.06
CA ILE A 135 9.22 -38.30 37.79
C ILE A 135 9.69 -39.76 37.76
N SER A 136 10.13 -40.29 36.60
CA SER A 136 10.61 -41.67 36.51
C SER A 136 11.85 -41.91 37.38
N LYS A 137 12.81 -40.98 37.40
CA LYS A 137 13.96 -41.01 38.31
C LYS A 137 13.54 -41.04 39.79
N LYS A 138 12.55 -40.22 40.18
CA LYS A 138 12.03 -40.21 41.56
C LYS A 138 11.34 -41.52 41.93
N ILE A 139 10.54 -42.10 41.03
CA ILE A 139 9.85 -43.38 41.25
C ILE A 139 10.86 -44.52 41.40
N ALA A 140 11.84 -44.63 40.48
CA ALA A 140 12.88 -45.64 40.55
C ALA A 140 13.68 -45.59 41.86
N LYS A 141 14.03 -44.37 42.32
CA LYS A 141 14.71 -44.16 43.61
C LYS A 141 13.86 -44.62 44.79
N LYS A 142 12.53 -44.43 44.74
CA LYS A 142 11.59 -44.83 45.80
C LYS A 142 11.35 -46.35 45.82
N LEU A 143 11.27 -47.01 44.66
CA LEU A 143 11.11 -48.45 44.53
C LEU A 143 12.37 -49.24 44.94
N GLY A 144 13.56 -48.74 44.61
CA GLY A 144 14.83 -49.30 45.07
C GLY A 144 14.91 -49.38 46.60
N VAL A 145 14.51 -48.31 47.29
CA VAL A 145 14.48 -48.26 48.77
C VAL A 145 13.42 -49.21 49.36
N LYS A 146 12.23 -49.31 48.76
CA LYS A 146 11.15 -50.19 49.26
C LYS A 146 11.52 -51.68 49.20
N SER A 147 12.23 -52.10 48.15
CA SER A 147 12.70 -53.50 48.01
C SER A 147 13.81 -53.87 49.02
N THR A 148 14.67 -52.92 49.39
CA THR A 148 15.68 -53.11 50.45
C THR A 148 15.10 -53.07 51.86
N VAL A 149 13.94 -52.43 52.05
CA VAL A 149 13.22 -52.39 53.34
C VAL A 149 12.38 -53.65 53.55
N ALA A 150 11.78 -54.22 52.50
CA ALA A 150 11.02 -55.48 52.60
C ALA A 150 11.89 -56.74 52.77
N LYS A 151 13.17 -56.72 52.34
CA LYS A 151 14.14 -57.82 52.58
C LYS A 151 14.80 -57.78 53.97
N LYS A 152 14.41 -56.87 54.85
CA LYS A 152 15.04 -56.70 56.18
C LYS A 152 14.46 -57.59 57.29
N THR A 153 13.73 -58.65 56.95
CA THR A 153 13.26 -59.67 57.92
C THR A 153 13.92 -61.04 57.78
N VAL A 154 14.92 -61.25 56.92
CA VAL A 154 15.75 -62.46 56.99
C VAL A 154 17.23 -62.10 57.05
N ALA A 155 17.81 -62.34 58.22
CA ALA A 155 19.18 -62.06 58.58
C ALA A 155 20.19 -62.76 57.66
N LYS A 156 21.32 -62.08 57.37
CA LYS A 156 22.66 -62.71 57.38
C LYS A 156 23.81 -61.68 57.43
N LYS A 157 24.53 -61.78 58.56
CA LYS A 157 25.94 -61.50 58.91
C LYS A 157 26.85 -60.68 57.96
N LYS A 158 27.52 -59.70 58.58
CA LYS A 158 28.75 -59.00 58.16
C LYS A 158 29.88 -59.97 57.80
N ILE A 159 30.65 -59.64 56.76
CA ILE A 159 32.07 -59.99 56.65
C ILE A 159 32.82 -58.73 56.20
N THR A 160 33.63 -58.21 57.11
CA THR A 160 34.67 -57.20 56.87
C THR A 160 35.96 -57.94 56.54
N ALA A 161 36.57 -57.68 55.38
CA ALA A 161 37.94 -58.11 55.08
C ALA A 161 38.85 -56.87 55.01
N LYS A 162 39.96 -56.97 55.74
CA LYS A 162 41.06 -56.00 55.86
C LYS A 162 41.89 -55.93 54.56
N ALA A 163 42.60 -54.81 54.44
CA ALA A 163 43.37 -54.27 53.31
C ALA A 163 44.59 -55.11 52.85
N PRO A 164 45.38 -54.60 51.87
CA PRO A 164 46.52 -53.82 52.33
C PRO A 164 46.78 -52.50 51.61
N PHE A 165 47.41 -51.65 52.39
CA PHE A 165 48.04 -50.38 52.10
C PHE A 165 49.34 -50.62 51.31
N CYS A 166 49.61 -49.81 50.28
CA CYS A 166 50.93 -49.67 49.67
C CYS A 166 51.15 -48.19 49.31
N ASP A 167 51.80 -47.47 50.22
CA ASP A 167 52.56 -46.26 49.91
C ASP A 167 54.01 -46.68 49.62
N LEU A 168 54.61 -46.23 48.51
CA LEU A 168 56.04 -45.88 48.42
C LEU A 168 56.43 -45.22 47.08
N LYS A 169 56.65 -43.90 47.16
CA LYS A 169 57.73 -43.08 46.56
C LYS A 169 58.03 -43.05 45.04
N LYS A 170 57.95 -41.81 44.53
CA LYS A 170 58.93 -41.04 43.70
C LYS A 170 59.50 -41.68 42.41
N LYS A 171 59.10 -41.11 41.27
CA LYS A 171 59.88 -40.11 40.49
C LYS A 171 58.92 -39.18 39.77
#